data_AF-A0A165AXR7-F1
#
_entry.id   AF-A0A165AXR7-F1
#
_cell.length_a   1.000
_cell.length_b   1.000
_cell.length_c   1.000
_cell.angle_alpha   90.00
_cell.angle_beta   90.00
_cell.angle_gamma   90.00
#
_symmetry.space_group_name_H-M   'P 1'
#
loop_
_entity.id
_entity.type
_entity.pdbx_description
1 polymer ?
#
loop_
_entity_poly.entity_id
_entity_poly.type
_entity_poly.pdbx_seq_one_letter_code
_entity_poly.pdbx_strand_id
1 'polypeptide(L)'
;MAVETRDQLKVERAQISTLSADMERLIKANNTLMAEAQAIRKDFEDYKDEVKGQMDALYRRKSSENFETWFTNLLIWLDYNHFTDDKDKIQQANAHLEGGAALYMKEYAIKLTSEQDVGTWAEYTRKLEMAHKTLDPKCTAQSMLDVHCTIHHKMMIAFAENFRAYAPKSGYSDKDLIVKIREQRSTHIQTVILDTSSQIAALEQAIAALREMKTSTPMSSIGKGKEKVKKDDVASNASTASTAKDTNARIIEMDEFLEDFQYEV
;
A
#
# COMPACT_ATOMS: atom_id res chain seq x y z
N MET A 1 -5.88 -19.19 106.43
CA MET A 1 -6.44 -17.88 106.01
C MET A 1 -5.36 -16.88 105.58
N ALA A 2 -4.72 -16.08 106.43
CA ALA A 2 -3.82 -15.00 105.97
C ALA A 2 -2.57 -15.43 105.15
N VAL A 3 -2.06 -16.64 105.38
CA VAL A 3 -0.92 -17.21 104.63
C VAL A 3 -1.37 -17.71 103.26
N GLU A 4 -2.49 -18.43 103.18
CA GLU A 4 -3.07 -18.90 101.90
C GLU A 4 -3.42 -17.75 100.95
N THR A 5 -3.95 -16.64 101.47
CA THR A 5 -4.29 -15.47 100.63
C THR A 5 -3.03 -14.82 100.04
N ARG A 6 -1.91 -14.84 100.78
CA ARG A 6 -0.63 -14.30 100.31
C ARG A 6 -0.01 -15.17 99.21
N ASP A 7 -0.12 -16.49 99.34
CA ASP A 7 0.43 -17.40 98.35
C ASP A 7 -0.40 -17.40 97.06
N GLN A 8 -1.74 -17.27 97.16
CA GLN A 8 -2.60 -17.02 95.99
C GLN A 8 -2.24 -15.73 95.25
N LEU A 9 -2.02 -14.63 95.97
CA LEU A 9 -1.60 -13.35 95.37
C LEU A 9 -0.26 -13.42 94.64
N LYS A 10 0.68 -14.26 95.11
CA LYS A 10 1.94 -14.49 94.40
C LYS A 10 1.74 -15.26 93.10
N VAL A 11 0.88 -16.28 93.12
CA VAL A 11 0.53 -17.07 91.93
C VAL A 11 -0.16 -16.20 90.88
N GLU A 12 -1.15 -15.39 91.29
CA GLU A 12 -1.85 -14.47 90.38
C GLU A 12 -0.89 -13.43 89.78
N ARG A 13 0.03 -12.87 90.57
CA ARG A 13 1.04 -11.93 90.06
C ARG A 13 1.95 -12.58 89.01
N ALA A 14 2.36 -13.83 89.23
CA ALA A 14 3.17 -14.57 88.28
C ALA A 14 2.39 -14.82 86.97
N GLN A 15 1.12 -15.22 87.07
CA GLN A 15 0.25 -15.41 85.91
C GLN A 15 0.05 -14.11 85.11
N ILE A 16 -0.17 -12.97 85.78
CA ILE A 16 -0.31 -11.66 85.12
C ILE A 16 0.97 -11.28 84.36
N SER A 17 2.14 -11.55 84.94
CA SER A 17 3.43 -11.28 84.26
C SER A 17 3.60 -12.16 83.02
N THR A 18 3.23 -13.44 83.10
CA THR A 18 3.24 -14.34 81.94
C THR A 18 2.27 -13.88 80.86
N LEU A 19 1.04 -13.53 81.23
CA LEU A 19 0.02 -13.05 80.30
C LEU A 19 0.47 -11.77 79.58
N SER A 20 1.14 -10.85 80.29
CA SER A 20 1.70 -9.63 79.72
C SER A 20 2.77 -9.92 78.66
N ALA A 21 3.68 -10.86 78.96
CA ALA A 21 4.73 -11.26 78.02
C ALA A 21 4.16 -11.98 76.78
N ASP A 22 3.08 -12.74 76.94
CA ASP A 22 2.38 -13.38 75.83
C ASP A 22 1.66 -12.35 74.96
N MET A 23 1.02 -11.36 75.56
CA MET A 23 0.36 -10.25 74.86
C MET A 23 1.36 -9.47 73.99
N GLU A 24 2.54 -9.13 74.52
CA GLU A 24 3.59 -8.46 73.76
C GLU A 24 4.09 -9.29 72.58
N ARG A 25 4.28 -10.61 72.78
CA ARG A 25 4.66 -11.52 71.69
C ARG A 25 3.59 -11.59 70.61
N LEU A 26 2.32 -11.61 70.99
CA LEU A 26 1.19 -11.68 70.07
C LEU A 26 1.03 -10.39 69.26
N ILE A 27 1.24 -9.23 69.88
CA ILE A 27 1.29 -7.92 69.18
C ILE A 27 2.42 -7.93 68.15
N LYS A 28 3.61 -8.41 68.53
CA LYS A 28 4.75 -8.48 67.62
C LYS A 28 4.47 -9.39 66.43
N ALA A 29 3.91 -10.57 66.67
CA ALA A 29 3.53 -11.51 65.61
C ALA A 29 2.47 -10.93 64.66
N ASN A 30 1.45 -10.25 65.18
CA ASN A 30 0.42 -9.60 64.36
C ASN A 30 1.00 -8.52 63.44
N ASN A 31 1.94 -7.72 63.95
CA ASN A 31 2.61 -6.69 63.15
C ASN A 31 3.45 -7.30 62.03
N THR A 32 4.18 -8.40 62.31
CA THR A 32 4.92 -9.14 61.29
C THR A 32 3.99 -9.70 60.21
N LEU A 33 2.89 -10.33 60.60
CA LEU A 33 1.92 -10.93 59.68
C LEU A 33 1.24 -9.87 58.79
N MET A 34 1.00 -8.67 59.34
CA MET A 34 0.48 -7.55 58.57
C MET A 34 1.46 -7.06 57.50
N ALA A 35 2.76 -7.02 57.82
CA ALA A 35 3.80 -6.64 56.87
C ALA A 35 3.95 -7.69 55.76
N GLU A 36 3.91 -8.97 56.09
CA GLU A 36 3.91 -10.07 55.11
C GLU A 36 2.70 -9.99 54.17
N ALA A 37 1.49 -9.73 54.70
CA ALA A 37 0.29 -9.57 53.89
C ALA A 37 0.36 -8.35 52.94
N GLN A 38 1.06 -7.28 53.34
CA GLN A 38 1.32 -6.14 52.46
C GLN A 38 2.33 -6.48 51.36
N ALA A 39 3.39 -7.21 51.68
CA ALA A 39 4.37 -7.67 50.69
C ALA A 39 3.73 -8.57 49.63
N ILE A 40 2.93 -9.56 50.04
CA ILE A 40 2.24 -10.48 49.12
C ILE A 40 1.30 -9.72 48.17
N ARG A 41 0.56 -8.71 48.68
CA ARG A 41 -0.30 -7.88 47.83
C ARG A 41 0.50 -7.12 46.79
N LYS A 42 1.65 -6.58 47.17
CA LYS A 42 2.52 -5.86 46.25
C LYS A 42 3.08 -6.80 45.17
N ASP A 43 3.61 -7.96 45.59
CA ASP A 43 4.15 -8.96 44.65
C ASP A 43 3.09 -9.43 43.64
N PHE A 44 1.83 -9.53 44.07
CA PHE A 44 0.72 -9.86 43.17
C PHE A 44 0.43 -8.77 42.14
N GLU A 45 0.44 -7.50 42.53
CA GLU A 45 0.26 -6.39 41.58
C GLU A 45 1.45 -6.26 40.63
N ASP A 46 2.69 -6.39 41.14
CA ASP A 46 3.90 -6.39 40.32
C ASP A 46 3.87 -7.54 39.29
N TYR A 47 3.43 -8.73 39.69
CA TYR A 47 3.25 -9.86 38.78
C TYR A 47 2.18 -9.61 37.71
N LYS A 48 1.08 -8.95 38.08
CA LYS A 48 0.01 -8.60 37.15
C LYS A 48 0.49 -7.60 36.09
N ASP A 49 1.28 -6.61 36.50
CA ASP A 49 1.90 -5.63 35.61
C ASP A 49 2.94 -6.28 34.69
N GLU A 50 3.75 -7.21 35.21
CA GLU A 50 4.71 -8.02 34.43
C GLU A 50 3.98 -8.85 33.35
N VAL A 51 2.93 -9.59 33.73
CA VAL A 51 2.13 -10.39 32.78
C VAL A 51 1.48 -9.51 31.72
N LYS A 52 0.98 -8.34 32.09
CA LYS A 52 0.43 -7.37 31.15
C LYS A 52 1.51 -6.85 30.20
N GLY A 53 2.68 -6.49 30.71
CA GLY A 53 3.82 -6.05 29.90
C GLY A 53 4.31 -7.13 28.93
N GLN A 54 4.32 -8.40 29.36
CA GLN A 54 4.63 -9.54 28.50
C GLN A 54 3.55 -9.75 27.43
N MET A 55 2.27 -9.61 27.77
CA MET A 55 1.16 -9.67 26.83
C MET A 55 1.26 -8.55 25.78
N ASP A 56 1.49 -7.32 26.20
CA ASP A 56 1.68 -6.16 25.33
C ASP A 56 2.92 -6.33 24.43
N ALA A 57 4.01 -6.90 24.96
CA ALA A 57 5.20 -7.23 24.17
C ALA A 57 4.96 -8.37 23.17
N LEU A 58 4.11 -9.34 23.51
CA LEU A 58 3.71 -10.44 22.64
C LEU A 58 2.81 -9.93 21.50
N TYR A 59 1.86 -9.03 21.80
CA TYR A 59 1.06 -8.32 20.81
C TYR A 59 1.92 -7.41 19.92
N ARG A 60 2.88 -6.67 20.49
CA ARG A 60 3.84 -5.84 19.74
C ARG A 60 4.74 -6.69 18.84
N ARG A 61 5.19 -7.86 19.28
CA ARG A 61 5.99 -8.79 18.46
C ARG A 61 5.15 -9.40 17.34
N LYS A 62 3.86 -9.64 17.60
CA LYS A 62 2.87 -10.00 16.60
C LYS A 62 2.50 -8.84 15.67
N SER A 63 2.86 -7.58 15.92
CA SER A 63 2.53 -6.46 15.00
C SER A 63 3.31 -6.45 13.68
N SER A 64 3.94 -7.57 13.30
CA SER A 64 4.26 -7.90 11.91
C SER A 64 3.12 -8.66 11.21
N GLU A 65 2.02 -8.90 11.92
CA GLU A 65 0.81 -9.54 11.43
C GLU A 65 0.07 -8.61 10.47
N ASN A 66 -0.17 -9.14 9.28
CA ASN A 66 -1.05 -8.55 8.28
C ASN A 66 -2.46 -8.30 8.87
N PHE A 67 -3.20 -7.38 8.25
CA PHE A 67 -4.61 -7.09 8.56
C PHE A 67 -5.43 -8.32 8.94
N GLU A 68 -5.27 -9.41 8.19
CA GLU A 68 -6.01 -10.66 8.37
C GLU A 68 -5.87 -11.25 9.77
N THR A 69 -4.66 -11.26 10.32
CA THR A 69 -4.46 -11.87 11.63
C THR A 69 -4.95 -10.96 12.75
N TRP A 70 -4.74 -9.65 12.63
CA TRP A 70 -5.33 -8.67 13.56
C TRP A 70 -6.87 -8.74 13.53
N PHE A 71 -7.45 -8.77 12.33
CA PHE A 71 -8.89 -8.80 12.12
C PHE A 71 -9.51 -10.11 12.64
N THR A 72 -8.84 -11.24 12.42
CA THR A 72 -9.25 -12.54 12.99
C THR A 72 -9.26 -12.50 14.52
N ASN A 73 -8.22 -11.94 15.15
CA ASN A 73 -8.16 -11.81 16.61
C ASN A 73 -9.27 -10.90 17.15
N LEU A 74 -9.59 -9.81 16.43
CA LEU A 74 -10.70 -8.93 16.76
C LEU A 74 -12.04 -9.67 16.70
N LEU A 75 -12.29 -10.47 15.65
CA LEU A 75 -13.51 -11.26 15.53
C LEU A 75 -13.66 -12.26 16.69
N ILE A 76 -12.58 -12.96 17.05
CA ILE A 76 -12.58 -13.88 18.20
C ILE A 76 -12.89 -13.14 19.50
N TRP A 77 -12.28 -11.98 19.72
CA TRP A 77 -12.50 -11.18 20.91
C TRP A 77 -13.94 -10.65 20.99
N LEU A 78 -14.50 -10.19 19.87
CA LEU A 78 -15.89 -9.73 19.81
C LEU A 78 -16.87 -10.84 20.17
N ASP A 79 -16.63 -12.04 19.63
CA ASP A 79 -17.46 -13.23 19.88
C ASP A 79 -17.35 -13.69 21.35
N TYR A 80 -16.14 -13.76 21.89
CA TYR A 80 -15.88 -14.11 23.31
C TYR A 80 -16.59 -13.15 24.28
N ASN A 81 -16.64 -11.86 23.96
CA ASN A 81 -17.31 -10.85 24.79
C ASN A 81 -18.81 -10.67 24.45
N HIS A 82 -19.36 -11.50 23.56
CA HIS A 82 -20.77 -11.50 23.17
C HIS A 82 -21.27 -10.18 22.56
N PHE A 83 -20.40 -9.43 21.88
CA PHE A 83 -20.82 -8.29 21.07
C PHE A 83 -21.51 -8.81 19.82
N THR A 84 -22.85 -8.81 19.83
CA THR A 84 -23.67 -9.36 18.75
C THR A 84 -24.24 -8.28 17.83
N ASP A 85 -24.53 -7.10 18.37
CA ASP A 85 -25.02 -5.95 17.63
C ASP A 85 -23.91 -5.26 16.81
N ASP A 86 -24.26 -4.81 15.61
CA ASP A 86 -23.32 -4.17 14.69
C ASP A 86 -22.76 -2.87 15.26
N LYS A 87 -23.58 -2.06 15.95
CA LYS A 87 -23.12 -0.81 16.55
C LYS A 87 -22.08 -1.07 17.63
N ASP A 88 -22.31 -2.07 18.47
CA ASP A 88 -21.38 -2.45 19.54
C ASP A 88 -20.06 -2.99 18.97
N LYS A 89 -20.12 -3.85 17.95
CA LYS A 89 -18.91 -4.34 17.26
C LYS A 89 -18.10 -3.20 16.65
N ILE A 90 -18.76 -2.29 15.94
CA ILE A 90 -18.13 -1.11 15.32
C ILE A 90 -17.50 -0.22 16.39
N GLN A 91 -18.21 0.04 17.49
CA GLN A 91 -17.72 0.84 18.59
C GLN A 91 -16.43 0.26 19.19
N GLN A 92 -16.44 -1.04 19.48
CA GLN A 92 -15.29 -1.69 20.07
C GLN A 92 -14.11 -1.76 19.10
N ALA A 93 -14.35 -2.15 17.85
CA ALA A 93 -13.30 -2.17 16.83
C ALA A 93 -12.65 -0.80 16.66
N ASN A 94 -13.47 0.25 16.58
CA ASN A 94 -12.98 1.61 16.36
C ASN A 94 -12.24 2.20 17.57
N ALA A 95 -12.59 1.78 18.80
CA ALA A 95 -11.87 2.17 20.01
C ALA A 95 -10.46 1.58 20.11
N HIS A 96 -10.20 0.45 19.44
CA HIS A 96 -8.91 -0.24 19.43
C HIS A 96 -8.08 0.06 18.18
N LEU A 97 -8.53 0.96 17.30
CA LEU A 97 -7.73 1.44 16.19
C LEU A 97 -6.71 2.49 16.66
N GLU A 98 -5.50 2.39 16.15
CA GLU A 98 -4.43 3.35 16.42
C GLU A 98 -3.81 3.88 15.11
N GLY A 99 -3.06 4.97 15.21
CA GLY A 99 -2.26 5.52 14.12
C GLY A 99 -3.05 5.91 12.87
N GLY A 100 -2.52 5.55 11.70
CA GLY A 100 -3.10 5.92 10.39
C GLY A 100 -4.50 5.35 10.17
N ALA A 101 -4.78 4.14 10.67
CA ALA A 101 -6.09 3.51 10.52
C ALA A 101 -7.17 4.26 11.31
N ALA A 102 -6.85 4.71 12.53
CA ALA A 102 -7.74 5.55 13.33
C ALA A 102 -8.05 6.89 12.64
N LEU A 103 -7.02 7.52 12.05
CA LEU A 103 -7.17 8.77 11.28
C LEU A 103 -8.08 8.58 10.05
N TYR A 104 -7.92 7.47 9.32
CA TYR A 104 -8.75 7.16 8.16
C TYR A 104 -10.21 6.86 8.55
N MET A 105 -10.41 6.16 9.67
CA MET A 105 -11.74 5.76 10.16
C MET A 105 -12.43 6.81 11.04
N LYS A 106 -11.89 8.04 11.14
CA LYS A 106 -12.40 9.11 12.01
C LYS A 106 -13.89 9.42 11.86
N GLU A 107 -14.47 9.17 10.70
CA GLU A 107 -15.91 9.37 10.48
C GLU A 107 -16.77 8.47 11.37
N TYR A 108 -16.33 7.25 11.69
CA TYR A 108 -17.07 6.34 12.56
C TYR A 108 -17.01 6.80 14.00
N ALA A 109 -15.88 7.39 14.44
CA ALA A 109 -15.81 8.04 15.75
C ALA A 109 -16.83 9.19 15.84
N ILE A 110 -16.97 10.00 14.79
CA ILE A 110 -17.97 11.07 14.73
C ILE A 110 -19.39 10.49 14.78
N LYS A 111 -19.72 9.50 13.94
CA LYS A 111 -21.05 8.86 13.91
C LYS A 111 -21.43 8.28 15.27
N LEU A 112 -20.51 7.59 15.93
CA LEU A 112 -20.69 7.01 17.27
C LEU A 112 -20.98 8.08 18.34
N THR A 113 -20.30 9.23 18.29
CA THR A 113 -20.52 10.32 19.26
C THR A 113 -21.74 11.18 18.98
N SER A 114 -22.20 11.21 17.72
CA SER A 114 -23.31 12.07 17.28
C SER A 114 -24.64 11.32 17.19
N GLU A 115 -24.73 10.09 17.73
CA GLU A 115 -25.89 9.19 17.64
C GLU A 115 -26.44 8.99 16.21
N GLN A 116 -25.60 9.23 15.21
CA GLN A 116 -25.95 8.94 13.83
C GLN A 116 -25.95 7.43 13.60
N ASP A 117 -26.71 7.02 12.59
CA ASP A 117 -26.60 5.65 12.10
C ASP A 117 -25.15 5.35 11.69
N VAL A 118 -24.57 4.39 12.40
CA VAL A 118 -23.20 3.93 12.18
C VAL A 118 -23.11 2.97 10.99
N GLY A 119 -24.24 2.46 10.52
CA GLY A 119 -24.32 1.46 9.46
C GLY A 119 -24.03 0.05 9.96
N THR A 120 -23.76 -0.84 9.01
CA THR A 120 -23.58 -2.27 9.30
C THR A 120 -22.13 -2.64 9.55
N TRP A 121 -21.91 -3.75 10.27
CA TRP A 121 -20.57 -4.31 10.48
C TRP A 121 -19.88 -4.64 9.14
N ALA A 122 -20.63 -5.10 8.14
CA ALA A 122 -20.11 -5.38 6.80
C ALA A 122 -19.56 -4.13 6.10
N GLU A 123 -20.24 -2.99 6.21
CA GLU A 123 -19.77 -1.73 5.61
C GLU A 123 -18.51 -1.21 6.31
N TYR A 124 -18.50 -1.26 7.65
CA TYR A 124 -17.35 -0.87 8.46
C TYR A 124 -16.11 -1.69 8.11
N THR A 125 -16.24 -3.01 8.06
CA THR A 125 -15.13 -3.93 7.79
C THR A 125 -14.57 -3.75 6.38
N ARG A 126 -15.44 -3.58 5.37
CA ARG A 126 -15.01 -3.26 4.00
C ARG A 126 -14.20 -1.96 3.95
N LYS A 127 -14.63 -0.93 4.68
CA LYS A 127 -13.93 0.35 4.71
C LYS A 127 -12.62 0.27 5.48
N LEU A 128 -12.58 -0.50 6.55
CA LEU A 128 -11.38 -0.75 7.34
C LEU A 128 -10.32 -1.53 6.54
N GLU A 129 -10.75 -2.54 5.79
CA GLU A 129 -9.89 -3.28 4.86
C GLU A 129 -9.31 -2.36 3.77
N MET A 130 -10.14 -1.47 3.24
CA MET A 130 -9.68 -0.42 2.30
C MET A 130 -8.69 0.54 2.95
N ALA A 131 -8.90 0.94 4.21
CA ALA A 131 -7.98 1.78 4.96
C ALA A 131 -6.62 1.09 5.09
N HIS A 132 -6.60 -0.19 5.45
CA HIS A 132 -5.38 -0.96 5.52
C HIS A 132 -4.68 -1.07 4.15
N LYS A 133 -5.41 -1.39 3.08
CA LYS A 133 -4.86 -1.41 1.70
C LYS A 133 -4.34 -0.04 1.23
N THR A 134 -4.90 1.06 1.71
CA THR A 134 -4.48 2.42 1.34
C THR A 134 -3.35 2.95 2.24
N LEU A 135 -3.20 2.40 3.44
CA LEU A 135 -2.16 2.79 4.40
C LEU A 135 -0.93 1.88 4.36
N ASP A 136 -1.06 0.65 3.82
CA ASP A 136 0.08 -0.18 3.47
C ASP A 136 0.87 0.51 2.34
N PRO A 137 2.10 0.97 2.60
CA PRO A 137 2.92 1.63 1.59
C PRO A 137 3.14 0.77 0.35
N LYS A 138 3.08 -0.57 0.48
CA LYS A 138 3.20 -1.48 -0.66
C LYS A 138 1.97 -1.45 -1.54
N CYS A 139 0.78 -1.63 -0.97
CA CYS A 139 -0.48 -1.57 -1.72
C CYS A 139 -0.71 -0.17 -2.33
N THR A 140 -0.32 0.90 -1.63
CA THR A 140 -0.38 2.27 -2.18
C THR A 140 0.58 2.48 -3.34
N ALA A 141 1.83 2.01 -3.21
CA ALA A 141 2.77 2.04 -4.34
C ALA A 141 2.28 1.18 -5.51
N GLN A 142 1.65 0.05 -5.24
CA GLN A 142 1.07 -0.83 -6.25
C GLN A 142 -0.07 -0.15 -7.01
N SER A 143 -1.04 0.44 -6.30
CA SER A 143 -2.15 1.16 -6.92
C SER A 143 -1.68 2.38 -7.72
N MET A 144 -0.71 3.15 -7.20
CA MET A 144 -0.11 4.28 -7.92
C MET A 144 0.60 3.81 -9.19
N LEU A 145 1.31 2.68 -9.12
CA LEU A 145 1.97 2.09 -10.27
C LEU A 145 0.95 1.60 -11.31
N ASP A 146 -0.14 0.97 -10.89
CA ASP A 146 -1.19 0.48 -11.81
C ASP A 146 -1.89 1.63 -12.53
N VAL A 147 -2.31 2.67 -11.80
CA VAL A 147 -2.88 3.87 -12.42
C VAL A 147 -1.89 4.48 -13.39
N HIS A 148 -0.62 4.63 -12.99
CA HIS A 148 0.43 5.17 -13.85
C HIS A 148 0.65 4.34 -15.12
N CYS A 149 0.50 3.01 -15.05
CA CYS A 149 0.59 2.10 -16.19
C CYS A 149 -0.66 2.10 -17.09
N THR A 150 -1.76 2.73 -16.70
CA THR A 150 -2.94 2.88 -17.56
C THR A 150 -2.96 4.22 -18.32
N ILE A 151 -2.19 5.19 -17.84
CA ILE A 151 -2.08 6.51 -18.48
C ILE A 151 -1.22 6.38 -19.74
N HIS A 152 -1.63 7.07 -20.81
CA HIS A 152 -0.79 7.23 -21.99
C HIS A 152 0.32 8.24 -21.70
N HIS A 153 1.57 7.81 -21.87
CA HIS A 153 2.73 8.68 -21.71
C HIS A 153 3.25 9.12 -23.07
N LYS A 154 3.27 10.43 -23.29
CA LYS A 154 3.80 11.04 -24.52
C LYS A 154 5.27 10.70 -24.77
N MET A 155 6.05 10.49 -23.72
CA MET A 155 7.46 10.13 -23.80
C MET A 155 7.76 8.99 -22.82
N MET A 156 8.50 7.98 -23.28
CA MET A 156 8.90 6.84 -22.43
C MET A 156 9.76 7.23 -21.23
N ILE A 157 10.50 8.35 -21.30
CA ILE A 157 11.30 8.84 -20.17
C ILE A 157 10.42 9.27 -18.99
N ALA A 158 9.31 9.96 -19.27
CA ALA A 158 8.36 10.41 -18.24
C ALA A 158 7.62 9.23 -17.59
N PHE A 159 7.34 8.19 -18.38
CA PHE A 159 6.84 6.93 -17.83
C PHE A 159 7.85 6.31 -16.85
N ALA A 160 9.11 6.16 -17.28
CA ALA A 160 10.16 5.48 -16.53
C ALA A 160 10.51 6.17 -15.20
N GLU A 161 10.53 7.50 -15.15
CA GLU A 161 10.83 8.27 -13.94
C GLU A 161 9.83 7.99 -12.81
N ASN A 162 8.53 8.06 -13.12
CA ASN A 162 7.48 7.76 -12.15
C ASN A 162 7.39 6.26 -11.85
N PHE A 163 7.59 5.39 -12.85
CA PHE A 163 7.62 3.95 -12.66
C PHE A 163 8.71 3.54 -11.66
N ARG A 164 9.91 4.12 -11.77
CA ARG A 164 11.05 3.87 -10.86
C ARG A 164 10.76 4.27 -9.42
N ALA A 165 9.91 5.27 -9.19
CA ALA A 165 9.57 5.74 -7.85
C ALA A 165 8.67 4.76 -7.08
N TYR A 166 7.80 4.03 -7.79
CA TYR A 166 6.80 3.15 -7.20
C TYR A 166 7.14 1.65 -7.33
N ALA A 167 7.80 1.23 -8.40
CA ALA A 167 8.10 -0.18 -8.66
C ALA A 167 8.82 -0.90 -7.49
N PRO A 168 9.88 -0.35 -6.87
CA PRO A 168 10.57 -1.02 -5.76
C PRO A 168 9.70 -1.18 -4.49
N LYS A 169 8.66 -0.35 -4.36
CA LYS A 169 7.77 -0.33 -3.19
C LYS A 169 6.50 -1.14 -3.43
N SER A 170 6.14 -1.40 -4.69
CA SER A 170 4.87 -2.00 -5.10
C SER A 170 4.69 -3.48 -4.73
N GLY A 171 5.78 -4.21 -4.45
CA GLY A 171 5.72 -5.64 -4.17
C GLY A 171 5.49 -6.54 -5.39
N TYR A 172 5.41 -5.98 -6.60
CA TYR A 172 5.40 -6.77 -7.84
C TYR A 172 6.70 -7.54 -8.02
N SER A 173 6.61 -8.73 -8.64
CA SER A 173 7.80 -9.45 -9.08
C SER A 173 8.47 -8.74 -10.26
N ASP A 174 9.77 -8.96 -10.44
CA ASP A 174 10.49 -8.41 -11.60
C ASP A 174 9.85 -8.84 -12.92
N LYS A 175 9.29 -10.05 -12.99
CA LYS A 175 8.57 -10.54 -14.18
C LYS A 175 7.34 -9.68 -14.49
N ASP A 176 6.53 -9.38 -13.48
CA ASP A 176 5.32 -8.55 -13.65
C ASP A 176 5.68 -7.11 -14.00
N LEU A 177 6.73 -6.56 -13.39
CA LEU A 177 7.25 -5.22 -13.70
C LEU A 177 7.74 -5.14 -15.15
N ILE A 178 8.43 -6.17 -15.64
CA ILE A 178 8.88 -6.27 -17.04
C ILE A 178 7.68 -6.30 -18.00
N VAL A 179 6.62 -7.06 -17.68
CA VAL A 179 5.40 -7.10 -18.50
C VAL A 179 4.79 -5.70 -18.63
N LYS A 180 4.61 -4.98 -17.53
CA LYS A 180 4.05 -3.61 -17.54
C LYS A 180 4.89 -2.63 -18.38
N ILE A 181 6.22 -2.73 -18.31
CA ILE A 181 7.13 -1.93 -19.14
C ILE A 181 6.95 -2.28 -20.63
N ARG A 182 6.82 -3.57 -20.97
CA ARG A 182 6.64 -4.02 -22.37
C ARG A 182 5.32 -3.54 -22.96
N GLU A 183 4.25 -3.61 -22.20
CA GLU A 183 2.93 -3.12 -22.62
C GLU A 183 2.97 -1.62 -22.94
N GLN A 184 3.53 -0.82 -22.02
CA GLN A 184 3.67 0.62 -22.22
C GLN A 184 4.57 0.98 -23.40
N ARG A 185 5.69 0.28 -23.58
CA ARG A 185 6.57 0.45 -24.75
C ARG A 185 5.83 0.14 -26.05
N SER A 186 5.03 -0.91 -26.08
CA SER A 186 4.29 -1.32 -27.29
C SER A 186 3.26 -0.27 -27.69
N THR A 187 2.48 0.25 -26.73
CA THR A 187 1.53 1.35 -26.95
C THR A 187 2.22 2.62 -27.45
N HIS A 188 3.37 2.95 -26.87
CA HIS A 188 4.16 4.11 -27.31
C HIS A 188 4.65 3.97 -28.76
N ILE A 189 5.19 2.80 -29.12
CA ILE A 189 5.66 2.52 -30.50
C ILE A 189 4.50 2.62 -31.49
N GLN A 190 3.35 2.02 -31.19
CA GLN A 190 2.16 2.12 -32.05
C GLN A 190 1.73 3.57 -32.26
N THR A 191 1.75 4.39 -31.21
CA THR A 191 1.42 5.82 -31.31
C THR A 191 2.39 6.55 -32.24
N VAL A 192 3.71 6.35 -32.05
CA VAL A 192 4.74 6.99 -32.88
C VAL A 192 4.60 6.60 -34.35
N ILE A 193 4.28 5.33 -34.63
CA ILE A 193 4.04 4.84 -35.99
C ILE A 193 2.82 5.52 -36.62
N LEU A 194 1.71 5.64 -35.89
CA LEU A 194 0.50 6.31 -36.38
C LEU A 194 0.73 7.80 -36.67
N ASP A 195 1.46 8.49 -35.78
CA ASP A 195 1.80 9.90 -35.94
C ASP A 195 2.71 10.12 -37.16
N THR A 196 3.70 9.25 -37.34
CA THR A 196 4.65 9.33 -38.47
C THR A 196 3.95 9.03 -39.80
N SER A 197 3.06 8.03 -39.82
CA SER A 197 2.29 7.67 -41.02
C SER A 197 1.37 8.81 -41.47
N SER A 198 0.73 9.48 -40.51
CA SER A 198 -0.14 10.63 -40.79
C SER A 198 0.64 11.82 -41.38
N GLN A 199 1.86 12.07 -40.89
CA GLN A 199 2.74 13.11 -41.41
C GLN A 199 3.25 12.80 -42.82
N ILE A 200 3.61 11.54 -43.10
CA ILE A 200 4.02 11.10 -44.43
C ILE A 200 2.88 11.30 -45.43
N ALA A 201 1.65 10.88 -45.09
CA ALA A 201 0.49 11.05 -45.95
C ALA A 201 0.20 12.54 -46.27
N ALA A 202 0.32 13.42 -45.27
CA ALA A 202 0.16 14.87 -45.47
C ALA A 202 1.25 15.45 -46.40
N LEU A 203 2.50 14.98 -46.28
CA LEU A 203 3.60 15.40 -47.14
C LEU A 203 3.39 14.92 -48.59
N GLU A 204 2.93 13.68 -48.77
CA GLU A 204 2.62 13.13 -50.10
C GLU A 204 1.53 13.95 -50.80
N GLN A 205 0.48 14.34 -50.09
CA GLN A 205 -0.58 15.21 -50.62
C GLN A 205 -0.05 16.60 -51.01
N ALA A 206 0.80 17.20 -50.17
CA ALA A 206 1.41 18.50 -50.49
C ALA A 206 2.31 18.43 -51.74
N ILE A 207 3.09 17.36 -51.89
CA ILE A 207 3.91 17.11 -53.07
C ILE A 207 3.04 16.93 -54.32
N ALA A 208 1.93 16.19 -54.22
CA ALA A 208 0.98 16.02 -55.32
C ALA A 208 0.39 17.36 -55.77
N ALA A 209 -0.07 18.19 -54.84
CA ALA A 209 -0.62 19.52 -55.13
C ALA A 209 0.41 20.44 -55.83
N LEU A 210 1.67 20.42 -55.39
CA LEU A 210 2.75 21.18 -56.04
C LEU A 210 3.04 20.70 -57.47
N ARG A 211 2.95 19.38 -57.72
CA ARG A 211 3.12 18.82 -59.06
C ARG A 211 2.00 19.26 -60.01
N GLU A 212 0.76 19.27 -59.54
CA GLU A 212 -0.37 19.76 -60.33
C GLU A 212 -0.25 21.26 -60.66
N MET A 213 0.12 22.09 -59.67
CA MET A 213 0.38 23.51 -59.90
C MET A 213 1.48 23.77 -60.93
N LYS A 214 2.52 22.93 -60.98
CA LYS A 214 3.60 23.06 -61.98
C LYS A 214 3.12 22.75 -63.41
N THR A 215 2.07 21.94 -63.56
CA THR A 215 1.47 21.61 -64.87
C THR A 215 0.46 22.63 -65.36
N SER A 216 -0.06 23.52 -64.50
CA SER A 216 -0.89 24.67 -64.92
C SER A 216 -0.02 25.90 -65.22
N THR A 217 0.94 25.75 -66.14
CA THR A 217 1.47 26.94 -66.82
C THR A 217 0.34 27.51 -67.68
N PRO A 218 0.00 28.82 -67.60
CA PRO A 218 -0.98 29.40 -68.49
C PRO A 218 -0.43 29.30 -69.92
N MET A 219 -1.18 28.66 -70.83
CA MET A 219 -0.97 28.85 -72.26
C MET A 219 -1.17 30.33 -72.56
N SER A 220 -0.06 31.08 -72.60
CA SER A 220 -0.02 32.38 -73.24
C SER A 220 -0.23 32.16 -74.74
N SER A 221 -1.29 32.77 -75.27
CA SER A 221 -1.52 32.85 -76.70
C SER A 221 -0.44 33.71 -77.36
N ILE A 222 0.36 33.04 -78.21
CA ILE A 222 0.90 33.52 -79.50
C ILE A 222 2.01 34.61 -79.46
N GLY A 223 3.20 34.23 -79.93
CA GLY A 223 4.25 35.17 -80.34
C GLY A 223 5.56 34.49 -80.80
N LYS A 224 5.65 34.19 -82.10
CA LYS A 224 6.76 33.53 -82.83
C LYS A 224 8.19 33.98 -82.46
N GLY A 225 9.10 33.01 -82.33
CA GLY A 225 10.56 33.21 -82.43
C GLY A 225 11.31 31.87 -82.50
N LYS A 226 11.99 31.60 -83.61
CA LYS A 226 12.76 30.38 -83.91
C LYS A 226 14.05 30.33 -83.07
N GLU A 227 14.35 29.22 -82.36
CA GLU A 227 15.71 28.66 -82.34
C GLU A 227 15.79 27.18 -81.89
N LYS A 228 16.42 26.40 -82.77
CA LYS A 228 17.21 25.17 -82.66
C LYS A 228 17.12 24.25 -81.42
N VAL A 229 16.74 23.00 -81.73
CA VAL A 229 16.83 21.78 -80.91
C VAL A 229 18.25 21.47 -80.42
N LYS A 230 18.40 21.16 -79.14
CA LYS A 230 19.23 20.03 -78.71
C LYS A 230 18.54 19.30 -77.56
N LYS A 231 18.24 18.04 -77.84
CA LYS A 231 17.51 17.06 -77.04
C LYS A 231 18.57 16.27 -76.27
N ASP A 232 18.43 16.16 -74.95
CA ASP A 232 19.04 15.10 -74.14
C ASP A 232 18.08 14.84 -72.96
N ASP A 233 17.04 14.04 -73.22
CA ASP A 233 16.28 13.32 -72.20
C ASP A 233 16.86 11.91 -72.14
N VAL A 234 17.60 11.59 -71.07
CA VAL A 234 17.84 10.21 -70.64
C VAL A 234 17.64 10.12 -69.13
N ALA A 235 16.48 9.57 -68.78
CA ALA A 235 16.13 8.73 -67.63
C ALA A 235 16.72 9.04 -66.24
N SER A 236 15.84 9.32 -65.28
CA SER A 236 15.95 8.69 -63.95
C SER A 236 14.60 8.61 -63.25
N ASN A 237 13.76 7.69 -63.74
CA ASN A 237 12.46 7.36 -63.13
C ASN A 237 12.59 6.11 -62.22
N ALA A 238 13.81 5.69 -61.90
CA ALA A 238 14.07 4.45 -61.17
C ALA A 238 14.26 4.63 -59.65
N SER A 239 14.40 5.87 -59.16
CA SER A 239 14.87 6.10 -57.78
C SER A 239 13.77 6.00 -56.70
N THR A 240 12.49 6.23 -57.03
CA THR A 240 11.41 6.27 -56.00
C THR A 240 10.72 4.93 -55.76
N ALA A 241 10.73 4.00 -56.73
CA ALA A 241 10.21 2.65 -56.53
C ALA A 241 11.19 1.76 -55.74
N SER A 242 12.49 2.06 -55.82
CA SER A 242 13.55 1.34 -55.11
C SER A 242 13.48 1.57 -53.61
N THR A 243 13.20 2.79 -53.14
CA THR A 243 13.22 3.14 -51.71
C THR A 243 12.01 2.61 -50.94
N ALA A 244 10.83 2.57 -51.57
CA ALA A 244 9.63 1.98 -50.94
C ALA A 244 9.75 0.46 -50.78
N LYS A 245 10.37 -0.22 -51.76
CA LYS A 245 10.60 -1.67 -51.72
C LYS A 245 11.68 -2.05 -50.70
N ASP A 246 12.71 -1.22 -50.57
CA ASP A 246 13.78 -1.35 -49.57
C ASP A 246 13.27 -1.13 -48.13
N THR A 247 12.30 -0.22 -47.95
CA THR A 247 11.66 0.01 -46.64
C THR A 247 10.76 -1.18 -46.24
N ASN A 248 9.96 -1.72 -47.16
CA ASN A 248 9.15 -2.92 -46.88
C ASN A 248 9.99 -4.18 -46.67
N ALA A 249 11.15 -4.32 -47.34
CA ALA A 249 12.08 -5.40 -47.08
C ALA A 249 12.71 -5.31 -45.68
N ARG A 250 13.09 -4.10 -45.24
CA ARG A 250 13.60 -3.84 -43.88
C ARG A 250 12.54 -4.07 -42.79
N ILE A 251 11.26 -3.86 -43.08
CA ILE A 251 10.15 -4.14 -42.16
C ILE A 251 10.02 -5.65 -41.90
N ILE A 252 10.13 -6.48 -42.95
CA ILE A 252 10.08 -7.94 -42.82
C ILE A 252 11.32 -8.46 -42.07
N GLU A 253 12.50 -7.90 -42.33
CA GLU A 253 13.76 -8.27 -41.68
C GLU A 253 13.77 -7.91 -40.17
N MET A 254 13.09 -6.82 -39.77
CA MET A 254 12.91 -6.47 -38.36
C MET A 254 11.93 -7.40 -37.62
N ASP A 255 10.87 -7.88 -38.28
CA ASP A 255 9.96 -8.88 -37.69
C ASP A 255 10.65 -10.24 -37.53
N GLU A 256 11.48 -10.66 -38.49
CA GLU A 256 12.28 -11.90 -38.42
C GLU A 256 13.36 -11.82 -37.32
N PHE A 257 14.02 -10.66 -37.18
CA PHE A 257 14.97 -10.38 -36.09
C PHE A 257 14.32 -10.39 -34.69
N LEU A 258 13.01 -10.19 -34.58
CA LEU A 258 12.27 -10.23 -33.31
C LEU A 258 11.84 -11.64 -32.88
N GLU A 259 11.78 -12.61 -33.81
CA GLU A 259 11.55 -14.03 -33.48
C GLU A 259 12.81 -14.69 -32.89
N ASP A 260 14.01 -14.29 -33.34
CA ASP A 260 15.29 -14.84 -32.86
C ASP A 260 15.60 -14.51 -31.39
N PHE A 261 14.98 -13.48 -30.81
CA PHE A 261 15.10 -13.16 -29.37
C PHE A 261 14.11 -13.94 -28.48
N GLN A 262 13.30 -14.87 -29.04
CA GLN A 262 12.38 -15.70 -28.24
C GLN A 262 13.04 -16.90 -27.55
N TYR A 263 14.33 -17.19 -27.78
CA TYR A 263 15.04 -18.26 -27.08
C TYR A 263 16.46 -17.84 -26.68
N GLU A 264 16.59 -17.07 -25.60
CA GLU A 264 17.69 -17.25 -24.64
C GLU A 264 17.43 -16.47 -23.34
N VAL A 265 17.00 -17.25 -22.33
CA VAL A 265 17.00 -17.09 -20.86
C VAL A 265 16.48 -15.77 -20.25
#